data_AF-A0A6H1K250-F1
#
_entry.id   AF-A0A6H1K250-F1
#
_cell.length_a   1.000
_cell.length_b   1.000
_cell.length_c   1.000
_cell.angle_alpha   90.00
_cell.angle_beta   90.00
_cell.angle_gamma   90.00
#
_symmetry.space_group_name_H-M   'P 1'
#
loop_
_entity.id
_entity.type
_entity.pdbx_description
1 polymer ?
#
loop_
_entity_poly.entity_id
_entity_poly.type
_entity_poly.pdbx_seq_one_letter_code
_entity_poly.pdbx_strand_id
1 'polypeptide(L)'
;MAFSADELRVLRRALAHALQTTSPSAPLGALGPDWSQDIQEYLRLAEAVDEAVREGGRLRAFLLADLARYREALPGSATGYLAQLKEALAVGHVPGPDDLAALRSLPRSGAKAECERRSALLRHCEQLAEHSVRTRLRALPGGRSVTRGGREPEPEREPKPERKPEPAPAPRPKRPQRDRPLPTPGEVFPPRRKPAPPPESRTA
;
A
#
# COMPACT_ATOMS: atom_id res chain seq x y z
N MET A 1 26.93 7.53 0.92
CA MET A 1 25.65 7.13 1.54
C MET A 1 24.54 7.80 0.76
N ALA A 2 23.47 7.09 0.38
CA ALA A 2 22.34 7.66 -0.36
C ALA A 2 21.11 7.71 0.56
N PHE A 3 20.37 8.82 0.52
CA PHE A 3 19.12 8.98 1.29
C PHE A 3 17.98 8.19 0.63
N SER A 4 17.19 7.51 1.44
CA SER A 4 15.92 6.89 1.05
C SER A 4 14.84 7.93 0.73
N ALA A 5 13.77 7.49 0.07
CA ALA A 5 12.65 8.39 -0.27
C ALA A 5 11.99 9.01 0.97
N ASP A 6 11.91 8.29 2.08
CA ASP A 6 11.34 8.80 3.32
C ASP A 6 12.30 9.78 4.01
N GLU A 7 13.60 9.49 4.01
CA GLU A 7 14.61 10.43 4.51
C GLU A 7 14.62 11.73 3.70
N LEU A 8 14.44 11.66 2.37
CA LEU A 8 14.31 12.86 1.54
C LEU A 8 13.05 13.67 1.88
N ARG A 9 11.93 13.00 2.21
CA ARG A 9 10.72 13.70 2.69
C ARG A 9 10.96 14.36 4.04
N VAL A 10 11.63 13.67 4.95
CA VAL A 10 12.00 14.19 6.27
C VAL A 10 12.93 15.39 6.13
N LEU A 11 13.97 15.29 5.29
CA LEU A 11 14.92 16.37 5.02
C LEU A 11 14.23 17.60 4.44
N ARG A 12 13.36 17.43 3.44
CA ARG A 12 12.56 18.53 2.89
C ARG A 12 11.72 19.22 3.95
N ARG A 13 11.09 18.44 4.85
CA ARG A 13 10.28 18.97 5.94
C ARG A 13 11.11 19.68 7.00
N ALA A 14 12.29 19.15 7.32
CA ALA A 14 13.23 19.78 8.23
C ALA A 14 13.76 21.11 7.68
N LEU A 15 14.11 21.17 6.39
CA LEU A 15 14.52 22.40 5.72
C LEU A 15 13.40 23.44 5.67
N ALA A 16 12.17 23.02 5.34
CA ALA A 16 11.02 23.92 5.38
C ALA A 16 10.78 24.48 6.79
N HIS A 17 10.92 23.64 7.82
CA HIS A 17 10.82 24.08 9.21
C HIS A 17 11.96 25.04 9.58
N ALA A 18 13.20 24.75 9.18
CA ALA A 18 14.34 25.63 9.42
C ALA A 18 14.07 27.01 8.81
N LEU A 19 13.69 27.06 7.52
CA LEU A 19 13.35 28.32 6.83
C LEU A 19 12.21 29.10 7.50
N GLN A 20 11.21 28.41 8.05
CA GLN A 20 10.11 29.05 8.79
C GLN A 20 10.59 29.65 10.11
N THR A 21 11.49 28.98 10.83
CA THR A 21 12.06 29.49 12.09
C THR A 21 13.09 30.59 11.86
N THR A 22 13.75 30.59 10.70
CA THR A 22 14.79 31.56 10.34
C THR A 22 14.23 32.83 9.69
N SER A 23 12.95 32.85 9.29
CA SER A 23 12.23 34.09 8.89
C SER A 23 11.75 34.85 10.12
N PRO A 24 12.38 35.97 10.52
CA PRO A 24 11.95 36.71 11.70
C PRO A 24 10.73 37.58 11.36
N SER A 25 9.79 37.69 12.30
CA SER A 25 8.73 38.72 12.29
C SER A 25 9.21 40.05 12.91
N ALA A 26 10.47 40.13 13.35
CA ALA A 26 11.05 41.23 14.14
C ALA A 26 12.00 42.13 13.30
N PRO A 27 12.29 43.38 13.73
CA PRO A 27 12.92 44.39 12.87
C PRO A 27 14.34 44.00 12.45
N LEU A 28 14.64 44.20 11.17
CA LEU A 28 15.88 43.86 10.45
C LEU A 28 17.22 44.38 11.04
N GLY A 29 17.21 45.12 12.16
CA GLY A 29 18.41 45.71 12.75
C GLY A 29 19.13 44.82 13.79
N ALA A 30 18.51 43.75 14.29
CA ALA A 30 19.04 42.94 15.39
C ALA A 30 19.82 41.67 14.96
N LEU A 31 19.72 41.28 13.68
CA LEU A 31 20.37 40.09 13.13
C LEU A 31 21.43 40.51 12.11
N GLY A 32 22.66 40.05 12.30
CA GLY A 32 23.80 40.43 11.47
C GLY A 32 23.71 39.94 10.00
N PRO A 33 24.60 40.43 9.12
CA PRO A 33 24.60 40.08 7.69
C PRO A 33 24.77 38.57 7.40
N ASP A 34 25.41 37.83 8.31
CA ASP A 34 25.62 36.38 8.25
C ASP A 34 24.29 35.60 8.22
N TRP A 35 23.27 36.09 8.94
CA TRP A 35 21.94 35.48 8.98
C TRP A 35 21.22 35.50 7.63
N SER A 36 21.42 36.57 6.85
CA SER A 36 20.84 36.65 5.50
C SER A 36 21.50 35.65 4.56
N GLN A 37 22.79 35.38 4.75
CA GLN A 37 23.53 34.39 3.99
C GLN A 37 23.07 32.96 4.33
N ASP A 38 22.89 32.62 5.61
CA ASP A 38 22.36 31.32 6.04
C ASP A 38 20.99 30.99 5.43
N ILE A 39 20.08 31.99 5.40
CA ILE A 39 18.77 31.83 4.75
C ILE A 39 18.94 31.50 3.26
N GLN A 40 19.82 32.22 2.56
CA GLN A 40 20.09 31.97 1.15
C GLN A 40 20.70 30.58 0.92
N GLU A 41 21.57 30.11 1.81
CA GLU A 41 22.15 28.76 1.75
C GLU A 41 21.09 27.68 1.97
N TYR A 42 20.18 27.85 2.94
CA TYR A 42 19.07 26.92 3.15
C TYR A 42 18.10 26.88 1.96
N LEU A 43 17.81 28.02 1.32
CA LEU A 43 16.99 28.06 0.12
C LEU A 43 17.64 27.30 -1.04
N ARG A 44 18.93 27.53 -1.30
CA ARG A 44 19.70 26.79 -2.32
C ARG A 44 19.73 25.30 -2.03
N LEU A 45 19.91 24.91 -0.77
CA LEU A 45 19.89 23.51 -0.37
C LEU A 45 18.51 22.87 -0.59
N ALA A 46 17.43 23.57 -0.24
CA ALA A 46 16.07 23.08 -0.48
C ALA A 46 15.79 22.87 -1.97
N GLU A 47 16.20 23.81 -2.82
CA GLU A 47 16.11 23.69 -4.28
C GLU A 47 16.92 22.49 -4.82
N ALA A 48 18.16 22.31 -4.34
CA ALA A 48 19.00 21.19 -4.73
C ALA A 48 18.40 19.83 -4.33
N VAL A 49 17.83 19.73 -3.12
CA VAL A 49 17.12 18.53 -2.66
C VAL A 49 15.88 18.25 -3.52
N ASP A 50 15.13 19.28 -3.88
CA ASP A 50 13.95 19.17 -4.72
C ASP A 50 14.29 18.72 -6.15
N GLU A 51 15.37 19.25 -6.74
CA GLU A 51 15.90 18.78 -8.02
C GLU A 51 16.35 17.33 -7.93
N ALA A 52 17.11 16.95 -6.89
CA ALA A 52 17.57 15.58 -6.71
C ALA A 52 16.41 14.58 -6.57
N VAL A 53 15.33 14.96 -5.88
CA VAL A 53 14.11 14.13 -5.77
C VAL A 53 13.43 13.98 -7.13
N ARG A 54 13.32 15.06 -7.90
CA ARG A 54 12.72 15.03 -9.25
C ARG A 54 13.55 14.17 -10.20
N GLU A 55 14.86 14.33 -10.21
CA GLU A 55 15.76 13.54 -11.05
C GLU A 55 15.73 12.05 -10.67
N GLY A 56 15.76 11.75 -9.37
CA GLY A 56 15.58 10.38 -8.91
C GLY A 56 14.24 9.77 -9.35
N GLY A 57 13.19 10.60 -9.44
CA GLY A 57 11.90 10.22 -10.03
C GLY A 57 12.00 9.86 -11.52
N ARG A 58 12.69 10.68 -12.32
CA ARG A 58 12.93 10.44 -13.75
C ARG A 58 13.69 9.14 -13.98
N LEU A 59 14.79 8.92 -13.24
CA LEU A 59 15.59 7.69 -13.33
C LEU A 59 14.77 6.44 -12.98
N ARG A 60 13.98 6.50 -11.89
CA ARG A 60 13.08 5.39 -11.53
C ARG A 60 12.03 5.10 -12.62
N ALA A 61 11.41 6.15 -13.18
CA ALA A 61 10.43 5.97 -14.26
C ALA A 61 11.06 5.32 -15.50
N PHE A 62 12.29 5.73 -15.87
CA PHE A 62 13.05 5.12 -16.95
C PHE A 62 13.33 3.63 -16.68
N LEU A 63 13.83 3.29 -15.48
CA LEU A 63 14.12 1.89 -15.11
C LEU A 63 12.88 1.00 -15.13
N LEU A 64 11.74 1.50 -14.66
CA LEU A 64 10.47 0.76 -14.69
C LEU A 64 9.95 0.55 -16.11
N ALA A 65 10.09 1.57 -16.98
CA ALA A 65 9.75 1.44 -18.40
C ALA A 65 10.67 0.44 -19.12
N ASP A 66 11.96 0.44 -18.77
CA ASP A 66 12.93 -0.52 -19.32
C ASP A 66 12.63 -1.94 -18.84
N LEU A 67 12.31 -2.14 -17.56
CA LEU A 67 11.84 -3.42 -17.04
C LEU A 67 10.60 -3.92 -17.78
N ALA A 68 9.62 -3.05 -18.05
CA ALA A 68 8.46 -3.40 -18.85
C ALA A 68 8.85 -3.87 -20.26
N ARG A 69 9.76 -3.14 -20.93
CA ARG A 69 10.28 -3.54 -22.25
C ARG A 69 10.94 -4.91 -22.22
N TYR A 70 11.76 -5.18 -21.21
CA TYR A 70 12.35 -6.50 -21.00
C TYR A 70 11.28 -7.57 -20.82
N ARG A 71 10.20 -7.31 -20.04
CA ARG A 71 9.10 -8.27 -19.86
C ARG A 71 8.34 -8.57 -21.16
N GLU A 72 8.04 -7.56 -21.95
CA GLU A 72 7.33 -7.75 -23.23
C GLU A 72 8.14 -8.56 -24.25
N ALA A 73 9.48 -8.54 -24.15
CA ALA A 73 10.37 -9.29 -25.02
C ALA A 73 10.63 -10.75 -24.55
N LEU A 74 9.95 -11.20 -23.50
CA LEU A 74 10.10 -12.57 -23.00
C LEU A 74 9.50 -13.60 -23.98
N PRO A 75 10.10 -14.81 -24.10
CA PRO A 75 11.22 -15.32 -23.32
C PRO A 75 12.61 -14.89 -23.83
N GLY A 76 12.71 -14.22 -24.98
CA GLY A 76 13.99 -13.91 -25.65
C GLY A 76 14.92 -12.99 -24.85
N SER A 77 14.35 -12.19 -23.96
CA SER A 77 15.06 -11.22 -23.12
C SER A 77 15.29 -11.69 -21.66
N ALA A 78 15.09 -12.98 -21.37
CA ALA A 78 15.08 -13.52 -20.00
C ALA A 78 16.31 -13.16 -19.17
N THR A 79 17.51 -13.25 -19.74
CA THR A 79 18.77 -12.93 -19.06
C THR A 79 18.86 -11.45 -18.68
N GLY A 80 18.51 -10.56 -19.61
CA GLY A 80 18.47 -9.11 -19.40
C GLY A 80 17.41 -8.71 -18.39
N TYR A 81 16.22 -9.31 -18.45
CA TYR A 81 15.16 -9.09 -17.47
C TYR A 81 15.60 -9.45 -16.04
N LEU A 82 16.23 -10.62 -15.85
CA LEU A 82 16.69 -11.06 -14.53
C LEU A 82 17.79 -10.16 -13.96
N ALA A 83 18.73 -9.71 -14.80
CA ALA A 83 19.78 -8.77 -14.41
C ALA A 83 19.18 -7.42 -14.00
N GLN A 84 18.33 -6.85 -14.86
CA GLN A 84 17.70 -5.55 -14.62
C GLN A 84 16.80 -5.58 -13.37
N LEU A 85 16.06 -6.67 -13.16
CA LEU A 85 15.23 -6.82 -11.96
C LEU A 85 16.09 -6.87 -10.70
N LYS A 86 17.22 -7.59 -10.71
CA LYS A 86 18.13 -7.63 -9.55
C LYS A 86 18.70 -6.25 -9.22
N GLU A 87 19.13 -5.49 -10.22
CA GLU A 87 19.61 -4.12 -10.03
C GLU A 87 18.50 -3.20 -9.48
N ALA A 88 17.28 -3.33 -10.03
CA ALA A 88 16.12 -2.58 -9.53
C ALA A 88 15.82 -2.90 -8.06
N LEU A 89 15.88 -4.17 -7.66
CA LEU A 89 15.69 -4.58 -6.26
C LEU A 89 16.79 -4.00 -5.34
N ALA A 90 18.04 -3.93 -5.81
CA ALA A 90 19.15 -3.35 -5.05
C ALA A 90 18.94 -1.86 -4.73
N VAL A 91 18.20 -1.15 -5.57
CA VAL A 91 17.82 0.27 -5.35
C VAL A 91 16.42 0.44 -4.73
N GLY A 92 15.82 -0.65 -4.23
CA GLY A 92 14.57 -0.61 -3.47
C GLY A 92 13.28 -0.73 -4.29
N HIS A 93 13.34 -1.25 -5.52
CA HIS A 93 12.14 -1.62 -6.27
C HIS A 93 11.30 -2.64 -5.50
N VAL A 94 9.98 -2.42 -5.47
CA VAL A 94 9.03 -3.38 -4.89
C VAL A 94 8.40 -4.17 -6.04
N PRO A 95 8.61 -5.49 -6.12
CA PRO A 95 8.14 -6.29 -7.24
C PRO A 95 6.61 -6.33 -7.31
N GLY A 96 6.09 -6.11 -8.51
CA GLY A 96 4.66 -6.11 -8.81
C GLY A 96 4.13 -7.50 -9.24
N PRO A 97 2.81 -7.62 -9.45
CA PRO A 97 2.21 -8.85 -9.96
C PRO A 97 2.77 -9.26 -11.32
N ASP A 98 3.04 -8.30 -12.21
CA ASP A 98 3.62 -8.57 -13.54
C ASP A 98 5.04 -9.12 -13.44
N ASP A 99 5.83 -8.62 -12.47
CA ASP A 99 7.19 -9.11 -12.25
C ASP A 99 7.18 -10.57 -11.78
N LEU A 100 6.25 -10.90 -10.87
CA LEU A 100 6.04 -12.26 -10.38
C LEU A 100 5.49 -13.18 -11.48
N ALA A 101 4.57 -12.69 -12.32
CA ALA A 101 4.04 -13.43 -13.46
C ALA A 101 5.15 -13.75 -14.47
N ALA A 102 5.98 -12.77 -14.80
CA ALA A 102 7.16 -12.95 -15.66
C ALA A 102 8.16 -13.96 -15.05
N LEU A 103 8.45 -13.86 -13.75
CA LEU A 103 9.33 -14.84 -13.07
C LEU A 103 8.72 -16.24 -12.96
N ARG A 104 7.40 -16.39 -13.06
CA ARG A 104 6.75 -17.72 -13.11
C ARG A 104 6.65 -18.27 -14.52
N SER A 105 6.64 -17.41 -15.55
CA SER A 105 6.48 -17.82 -16.95
C SER A 105 7.76 -18.34 -17.61
N LEU A 106 8.95 -17.85 -17.23
CA LEU A 106 10.17 -18.30 -17.92
C LEU A 106 10.51 -19.76 -17.53
N PRO A 107 11.09 -20.51 -18.50
CA PRO A 107 11.23 -21.93 -18.39
C PRO A 107 12.18 -22.34 -17.26
N ARG A 108 11.96 -23.55 -16.73
CA ARG A 108 12.81 -24.20 -15.72
C ARG A 108 13.93 -25.04 -16.35
N SER A 109 14.04 -25.01 -17.67
CA SER A 109 15.07 -25.70 -18.44
C SER A 109 16.29 -24.79 -18.60
N GLY A 110 17.48 -25.31 -18.32
CA GLY A 110 18.74 -24.56 -18.38
C GLY A 110 19.78 -25.16 -17.45
N ALA A 111 20.95 -24.52 -17.37
CA ALA A 111 21.98 -24.93 -16.40
C ALA A 111 21.44 -24.85 -14.96
N LYS A 112 21.71 -25.87 -14.14
CA LYS A 112 21.20 -25.97 -12.75
C LYS A 112 21.41 -24.69 -11.95
N ALA A 113 22.60 -24.08 -12.04
CA ALA A 113 22.93 -22.84 -11.33
C ALA A 113 22.09 -21.63 -11.78
N GLU A 114 21.63 -21.58 -13.03
CA GLU A 114 20.73 -20.54 -13.52
C GLU A 114 19.31 -20.75 -12.98
N CYS A 115 18.82 -21.99 -13.01
CA CYS A 115 17.53 -22.35 -12.42
C CYS A 115 17.49 -22.05 -10.91
N GLU A 116 18.58 -22.32 -10.18
CA GLU A 116 18.71 -21.99 -8.76
C GLU A 116 18.68 -20.48 -8.52
N ARG A 117 19.51 -19.70 -9.23
CA ARG A 117 19.54 -18.22 -9.15
C ARG A 117 18.17 -17.61 -9.41
N ARG A 118 17.50 -18.06 -10.47
CA ARG A 118 16.13 -17.67 -10.79
C ARG A 118 15.16 -17.99 -9.67
N SER A 119 15.20 -19.21 -9.15
CA SER A 119 14.29 -19.65 -8.09
C SER A 119 14.48 -18.84 -6.80
N ALA A 120 15.74 -18.48 -6.48
CA ALA A 120 16.06 -17.64 -5.34
C ALA A 120 15.53 -16.22 -5.55
N LEU A 121 15.69 -15.67 -6.75
CA LEU A 121 15.15 -14.35 -7.10
C LEU A 121 13.62 -14.32 -6.97
N LEU A 122 12.92 -15.34 -7.50
CA LEU A 122 11.46 -15.46 -7.35
C LEU A 122 11.03 -15.48 -5.88
N ARG A 123 11.65 -16.32 -5.05
CA ARG A 123 11.34 -16.37 -3.61
C ARG A 123 11.57 -15.02 -2.93
N HIS A 124 12.66 -14.35 -3.27
CA HIS A 124 12.96 -13.03 -2.73
C HIS A 124 11.91 -11.99 -3.15
N CYS A 125 11.52 -11.99 -4.43
CA CYS A 125 10.47 -11.10 -4.91
C CYS A 125 9.11 -11.37 -4.23
N GLU A 126 8.76 -12.63 -4.02
CA GLU A 126 7.53 -13.00 -3.32
C GLU A 126 7.52 -12.50 -1.87
N GLN A 127 8.63 -12.63 -1.15
CA GLN A 127 8.78 -12.11 0.21
C GLN A 127 8.65 -10.58 0.26
N LEU A 128 9.29 -9.86 -0.67
CA LEU A 128 9.19 -8.41 -0.76
C LEU A 128 7.77 -7.95 -1.10
N ALA A 129 7.13 -8.60 -2.07
CA ALA A 129 5.75 -8.32 -2.46
C ALA A 129 4.80 -8.56 -1.27
N GLU A 130 4.94 -9.69 -0.58
CA GLU A 130 4.14 -10.02 0.61
C GLU A 130 4.35 -9.00 1.73
N HIS A 131 5.60 -8.64 2.03
CA HIS A 131 5.92 -7.62 3.02
C HIS A 131 5.29 -6.28 2.66
N SER A 132 5.37 -5.87 1.38
CA SER A 132 4.76 -4.62 0.90
C SER A 132 3.24 -4.61 1.07
N VAL A 133 2.57 -5.75 0.82
CA VAL A 133 1.13 -5.89 0.98
C VAL A 133 0.77 -5.84 2.45
N ARG A 134 1.48 -6.57 3.31
CA ARG A 134 1.28 -6.53 4.78
C ARG A 134 1.43 -5.12 5.34
N THR A 135 2.46 -4.39 4.91
CA THR A 135 2.68 -3.00 5.34
C THR A 135 1.52 -2.09 4.92
N ARG A 136 1.05 -2.21 3.67
CA ARG A 136 -0.14 -1.48 3.18
C ARG A 136 -1.40 -1.85 3.95
N LEU A 137 -1.62 -3.14 4.21
CA LEU A 137 -2.78 -3.61 4.98
C LEU A 137 -2.76 -3.09 6.43
N ARG A 138 -1.59 -3.05 7.08
CA ARG A 138 -1.45 -2.49 8.43
C ARG A 138 -1.68 -0.99 8.50
N ALA A 139 -1.43 -0.26 7.41
CA ALA A 139 -1.69 1.18 7.32
C ALA A 139 -3.19 1.50 7.16
N LEU A 140 -4.01 0.55 6.71
CA LEU A 140 -5.46 0.71 6.60
C LEU A 140 -6.12 0.71 7.99
N PRO A 141 -7.18 1.52 8.20
CA PRO A 141 -8.01 1.42 9.40
C PRO A 141 -8.51 -0.02 9.61
N GLY A 142 -8.29 -0.59 10.80
CA GLY A 142 -8.66 -1.98 11.14
C GLY A 142 -7.61 -3.06 10.83
N GLY A 143 -6.56 -2.74 10.06
CA GLY A 143 -5.49 -3.70 9.68
C GLY A 143 -4.53 -4.11 10.80
N ARG A 144 -4.64 -3.51 11.99
CA ARG A 144 -3.85 -3.82 13.19
C ARG A 144 -4.47 -4.88 14.11
N SER A 145 -5.69 -5.33 13.80
CA SER A 145 -6.49 -6.18 14.68
C SER A 145 -6.03 -7.65 14.77
N VAL A 146 -5.27 -8.15 13.79
CA VAL A 146 -4.98 -9.60 13.69
C VAL A 146 -3.73 -10.04 14.45
N THR A 147 -2.84 -9.13 14.87
CA THR A 147 -1.61 -9.49 15.61
C THR A 147 -1.67 -9.26 17.12
N ARG A 148 -2.83 -8.90 17.67
CA ARG A 148 -3.03 -8.81 19.13
C ARG A 148 -4.12 -9.79 19.58
N GLY A 149 -3.85 -11.08 19.39
CA GLY A 149 -4.45 -12.10 20.24
C GLY A 149 -3.92 -11.90 21.66
N GLY A 150 -4.61 -11.10 22.46
CA GLY A 150 -4.16 -10.71 23.78
C GLY A 150 -5.06 -9.66 24.40
N ARG A 151 -6.24 -10.14 24.83
CA ARG A 151 -7.05 -9.65 25.96
C ARG A 151 -7.02 -8.12 26.13
N GLU A 152 -8.04 -7.45 25.59
CA GLU A 152 -8.40 -6.12 26.08
C GLU A 152 -8.67 -6.24 27.59
N PRO A 153 -8.01 -5.45 28.46
CA PRO A 153 -8.46 -5.29 29.82
C PRO A 153 -9.73 -4.44 29.77
N GLU A 154 -10.84 -4.97 30.30
CA GLU A 154 -12.01 -4.17 30.64
C GLU A 154 -11.56 -2.96 31.48
N PRO A 155 -11.98 -1.73 31.15
CA PRO A 155 -11.72 -0.60 32.03
C PRO A 155 -12.56 -0.77 33.30
N GLU A 156 -11.87 -0.97 34.43
CA GLU A 156 -12.43 -0.86 35.77
C GLU A 156 -13.17 0.48 35.89
N ARG A 157 -14.46 0.39 36.23
CA ARG A 157 -15.33 1.55 36.45
C ARG A 157 -15.00 2.19 37.79
N GLU A 158 -14.54 3.43 37.77
CA GLU A 158 -14.48 4.28 38.97
C GLU A 158 -15.88 4.53 39.57
N PRO A 159 -16.01 4.70 40.90
CA PRO A 159 -17.28 4.73 41.59
C PRO A 159 -18.01 6.07 41.42
N LYS A 160 -19.32 6.02 41.13
CA LYS A 160 -20.20 7.20 41.11
C LYS A 160 -20.58 7.64 42.53
N PRO A 161 -20.74 8.95 42.80
CA PRO A 161 -21.18 9.45 44.10
C PRO A 161 -22.68 9.18 44.34
N GLU A 162 -23.01 8.94 45.61
CA GLU A 162 -24.33 8.55 46.13
C GLU A 162 -25.43 9.59 45.84
N ARG A 163 -26.61 9.10 45.39
CA ARG A 163 -27.88 9.83 45.46
C ARG A 163 -28.94 8.94 46.15
N LYS A 164 -29.64 9.58 47.10
CA LYS A 164 -30.72 9.10 47.99
C LYS A 164 -31.96 8.53 47.26
N PRO A 165 -32.91 7.84 47.97
CA PRO A 165 -33.60 6.65 47.47
C PRO A 165 -34.91 6.87 46.67
N GLU A 166 -35.34 5.76 46.06
CA GLU A 166 -36.35 5.40 45.04
C GLU A 166 -37.76 6.05 45.08
N PRO A 167 -38.52 5.88 43.96
CA PRO A 167 -39.61 4.88 44.00
C PRO A 167 -39.67 3.90 42.80
N ALA A 168 -40.41 2.80 43.02
CA ALA A 168 -40.54 1.50 42.33
C ALA A 168 -40.67 1.45 40.77
N PRO A 169 -40.40 0.28 40.13
CA PRO A 169 -40.21 0.18 38.68
C PRO A 169 -41.53 0.09 37.89
N ALA A 170 -41.62 0.89 36.83
CA ALA A 170 -42.65 0.73 35.80
C ALA A 170 -42.31 -0.42 34.83
N PRO A 171 -43.30 -1.13 34.25
CA PRO A 171 -43.07 -2.28 33.38
C PRO A 171 -42.41 -1.86 32.06
N ARG A 172 -41.45 -2.65 31.60
CA ARG A 172 -40.64 -2.40 30.40
C ARG A 172 -41.53 -2.38 29.13
N PRO A 173 -41.36 -1.42 28.20
CA PRO A 173 -42.03 -1.46 26.91
C PRO A 173 -41.46 -2.62 26.06
N LYS A 174 -42.37 -3.42 25.49
CA LYS A 174 -42.05 -4.53 24.57
C LYS A 174 -41.34 -3.99 23.32
N ARG A 175 -40.23 -4.62 22.93
CA ARG A 175 -39.60 -4.39 21.62
C ARG A 175 -40.57 -4.81 20.50
N PRO A 176 -40.70 -4.06 19.40
CA PRO A 176 -41.49 -4.50 18.26
C PRO A 176 -40.81 -5.73 17.62
N GLN A 177 -41.53 -6.86 17.59
CA GLN A 177 -41.15 -8.05 16.83
C GLN A 177 -41.20 -7.71 15.33
N ARG A 178 -40.12 -8.02 14.61
CA ARG A 178 -40.07 -7.93 13.14
C ARG A 178 -40.69 -9.20 12.56
N ASP A 179 -42.02 -9.29 12.59
CA ASP A 179 -42.77 -10.39 11.98
C ASP A 179 -43.00 -10.16 10.49
N ARG A 180 -41.90 -10.01 9.74
CA ARG A 180 -41.96 -10.12 8.27
C ARG A 180 -40.83 -11.03 7.80
N PRO A 181 -41.14 -12.22 7.27
CA PRO A 181 -40.16 -13.06 6.61
C PRO A 181 -39.50 -12.28 5.48
N LEU A 182 -38.17 -12.32 5.41
CA LEU A 182 -37.44 -11.81 4.25
C LEU A 182 -37.81 -12.69 3.04
N PRO A 183 -38.29 -12.12 1.92
CA PRO A 183 -38.70 -12.91 0.77
C PRO A 183 -37.52 -13.69 0.22
N THR A 184 -37.74 -14.96 -0.06
CA THR A 184 -36.68 -15.86 -0.54
C THR A 184 -36.39 -15.61 -2.02
N PRO A 185 -35.16 -15.89 -2.51
CA PRO A 185 -34.78 -15.62 -3.90
C PRO A 185 -35.71 -16.24 -4.96
N GLY A 186 -36.44 -17.31 -4.64
CA GLY A 186 -37.41 -17.93 -5.55
C GLY A 186 -38.70 -17.12 -5.78
N GLU A 187 -39.01 -16.14 -4.94
CA GLU A 187 -40.18 -15.26 -5.09
C GLU A 187 -39.87 -14.01 -5.93
N VAL A 188 -38.60 -13.61 -6.03
CA VAL A 188 -38.16 -12.42 -6.79
C VAL A 188 -37.68 -12.79 -8.20
N PHE A 189 -37.38 -14.06 -8.45
CA PHE A 189 -36.93 -14.56 -9.75
C PHE A 189 -37.87 -15.65 -10.27
N PRO A 190 -38.83 -15.34 -11.16
CA PRO A 190 -39.73 -16.33 -11.72
C PRO A 190 -38.93 -17.39 -12.53
N PRO A 191 -39.28 -18.69 -12.42
CA PRO A 191 -38.55 -19.75 -13.10
C PRO A 191 -38.65 -19.59 -14.62
N ARG A 192 -37.50 -19.63 -15.30
CA ARG A 192 -37.42 -19.62 -16.76
C ARG A 192 -38.19 -20.81 -17.34
N ARG A 193 -39.12 -20.54 -18.25
CA ARG A 193 -39.82 -21.57 -19.05
C ARG A 193 -38.78 -22.45 -19.77
N LYS A 194 -38.89 -23.77 -19.63
CA LYS A 194 -38.08 -24.72 -20.41
C LYS A 194 -38.47 -24.61 -21.90
N PRO A 195 -37.52 -24.63 -22.84
CA PRO A 195 -37.82 -24.65 -24.27
C PRO A 195 -38.53 -25.96 -24.67
N ALA A 196 -39.46 -25.86 -25.61
CA ALA A 196 -40.21 -27.01 -26.14
C ALA A 196 -39.30 -27.96 -26.94
N PRO A 197 -39.57 -29.28 -26.93
CA PRO A 197 -38.81 -30.24 -27.73
C PRO A 197 -39.05 -30.03 -29.24
N PRO A 198 -38.06 -30.33 -30.10
CA PRO A 198 -38.20 -30.20 -31.55
C PRO A 198 -39.18 -31.23 -32.12
N PRO A 199 -39.87 -30.92 -33.24
CA PRO A 199 -40.82 -31.83 -33.86
C PRO A 199 -40.12 -33.04 -34.51
N GLU A 200 -40.77 -34.20 -34.40
CA GLU A 200 -40.34 -35.46 -35.00
C GLU A 200 -40.34 -35.37 -36.54
N SER A 201 -39.19 -35.69 -37.13
CA SER A 201 -39.05 -35.92 -38.56
C SER A 201 -39.78 -37.20 -38.96
N ARG A 202 -40.91 -37.06 -39.67
CA ARG A 202 -41.50 -38.16 -40.44
C ARG A 202 -40.79 -38.27 -41.79
N THR A 203 -40.23 -39.45 -42.02
CA THR A 203 -39.79 -39.98 -43.30
C THR A 203 -40.96 -40.23 -44.26
N ALA A 204 -40.75 -39.93 -45.54
CA ALA A 204 -41.18 -40.71 -46.71
C ALA A 204 -40.34 -40.29 -47.91
#